data_AF-A0AB36KAV4-F1
#
_entry.id   AF-A0AB36KAV4-F1
#
_cell.length_a   1.000
_cell.length_b   1.000
_cell.length_c   1.000
_cell.angle_alpha   90.00
_cell.angle_beta   90.00
_cell.angle_gamma   90.00
#
_symmetry.space_group_name_H-M   'P 1'
#
loop_
_entity.id
_entity.type
_entity.pdbx_description
1 polymer ?
#
loop_
_entity_poly.entity_id
_entity_poly.type
_entity_poly.pdbx_seq_one_letter_code
_entity_poly.pdbx_strand_id
1 'polypeptide(L)'
;MVHITVQDNGVGMKPDVQKHIFDPFYTTHFGQGGSGLGLHITFNLITSVLGGRIQVKSKPQQGSRFIVTIPLTAPERASSSS
;
A
#
# COMPACT_ATOMS: atom_id res chain seq x y z
N MET A 1 -16.86 6.24 6.54
CA MET A 1 -15.51 5.69 6.22
C MET A 1 -15.66 4.20 5.99
N VAL A 2 -14.97 3.65 4.99
CA VAL A 2 -14.84 2.20 4.77
C VAL A 2 -13.47 1.76 5.27
N HIS A 3 -13.43 0.61 5.96
CA HIS A 3 -12.19 -0.02 6.40
C HIS A 3 -12.05 -1.37 5.71
N ILE A 4 -10.94 -1.54 4.98
CA ILE A 4 -10.61 -2.79 4.30
C ILE A 4 -9.33 -3.32 4.92
N THR A 5 -9.35 -4.56 5.39
CA THR A 5 -8.17 -5.22 5.94
C THR A 5 -7.83 -6.43 5.09
N VAL A 6 -6.60 -6.46 4.58
CA VAL A 6 -6.03 -7.62 3.89
C VAL A 6 -4.95 -8.20 4.79
N GLN A 7 -5.07 -9.48 5.12
CA GLN A 7 -4.13 -10.18 5.96
C GLN A 7 -3.66 -11.46 5.27
N ASP A 8 -2.36 -11.69 5.32
CA ASP A 8 -1.73 -12.95 4.94
C ASP A 8 -1.10 -13.65 6.17
N ASN A 9 -0.68 -14.89 5.96
CA ASN A 9 0.06 -15.72 6.90
C ASN A 9 1.47 -16.06 6.38
N GLY A 10 2.04 -15.21 5.53
CA GLY A 10 3.36 -15.40 4.94
C GLY A 10 4.51 -15.10 5.90
N VAL A 11 5.72 -14.95 5.35
CA VAL A 11 6.96 -14.73 6.13
C VAL A 11 7.03 -13.37 6.83
N GLY A 12 6.12 -12.44 6.51
CA GLY A 12 6.13 -11.07 7.01
C GLY A 12 7.38 -10.30 6.58
N MET A 13 7.59 -9.12 7.20
CA MET A 13 8.61 -8.16 6.79
C MET A 13 9.42 -7.65 7.98
N LYS A 14 10.73 -7.47 7.78
CA LYS A 14 11.59 -6.77 8.73
C LYS A 14 11.20 -5.28 8.82
N PRO A 15 11.45 -4.60 9.95
CA PRO A 15 11.13 -3.17 10.10
C PRO A 15 11.72 -2.28 9.00
N ASP A 16 12.92 -2.58 8.52
CA ASP A 16 13.56 -1.78 7.47
C ASP A 16 12.90 -1.98 6.11
N VAL A 17 12.48 -3.21 5.79
CA VAL A 17 11.70 -3.49 4.57
C VAL A 17 10.37 -2.72 4.62
N GLN A 18 9.68 -2.73 5.77
CA GLN A 18 8.39 -2.05 5.96
C GLN A 18 8.43 -0.55 5.67
N LYS A 19 9.58 0.12 5.87
CA LYS A 19 9.75 1.55 5.59
C LYS A 19 9.75 1.87 4.10
N HIS A 20 10.15 0.92 3.27
CA HIS A 20 10.42 1.11 1.85
C HIS A 20 9.39 0.45 0.93
N ILE A 21 8.44 -0.34 1.45
CA ILE A 21 7.52 -1.11 0.60
C ILE A 21 6.61 -0.28 -0.31
N PHE A 22 6.44 1.01 -0.03
CA PHE A 22 5.68 1.93 -0.87
C PHE A 22 6.56 2.74 -1.81
N ASP A 23 7.88 2.59 -1.71
CA ASP A 23 8.83 3.25 -2.60
C ASP A 23 8.74 2.62 -3.99
N PRO A 24 8.77 3.42 -5.06
CA PRO A 24 8.72 2.89 -6.42
C PRO A 24 9.92 1.99 -6.68
N PHE A 25 9.68 0.86 -7.36
CA PHE A 25 10.67 -0.15 -7.73
C PHE A 25 11.31 -0.92 -6.56
N TYR A 26 10.92 -0.65 -5.32
CA TYR A 26 11.44 -1.41 -4.18
C TYR A 26 10.91 -2.85 -4.23
N THR A 27 11.82 -3.81 -4.21
CA THR A 27 11.49 -5.24 -4.22
C THR A 27 12.55 -6.06 -3.50
N THR A 28 12.12 -7.07 -2.75
CA THR A 28 13.00 -8.10 -2.16
C THR A 28 13.19 -9.30 -3.09
N HIS A 29 12.49 -9.32 -4.23
CA HIS A 29 12.51 -10.40 -5.23
C HIS A 29 13.23 -9.98 -6.52
N PHE A 30 14.35 -9.25 -6.38
CA PHE A 30 15.11 -8.78 -7.53
C PHE A 30 15.52 -9.95 -8.43
N GLY A 31 15.11 -9.91 -9.71
CA GLY A 31 15.37 -10.97 -10.68
C GLY A 31 14.40 -12.17 -10.67
N GLN A 32 13.42 -12.22 -9.76
CA GLN A 32 12.41 -13.31 -9.71
C GLN A 32 11.02 -12.89 -10.24
N GLY A 33 10.95 -11.74 -10.94
CA GLY A 33 9.70 -11.18 -11.46
C GLY A 33 9.01 -10.24 -10.47
N GLY A 34 8.31 -9.25 -11.02
CA GLY A 34 7.66 -8.17 -10.27
C GLY A 34 8.46 -6.86 -10.32
N SER A 35 7.84 -5.81 -10.85
CA SER A 35 8.47 -4.50 -11.06
C SER A 35 8.69 -3.69 -9.78
N GLY A 36 8.20 -4.16 -8.62
CA GLY A 36 8.20 -3.38 -7.37
C GLY A 36 7.23 -2.17 -7.40
N LEU A 37 6.31 -2.10 -8.37
CA LEU A 37 5.39 -0.96 -8.51
C LEU A 37 4.01 -1.17 -7.88
N GLY A 38 3.61 -2.41 -7.58
CA GLY A 38 2.25 -2.72 -7.16
C GLY A 38 1.80 -1.98 -5.90
N LEU A 39 2.64 -1.99 -4.85
CA LEU A 39 2.34 -1.28 -3.61
C LEU A 39 2.46 0.24 -3.75
N HIS A 40 3.40 0.73 -4.56
CA HIS A 40 3.51 2.16 -4.86
C HIS A 40 2.26 2.70 -5.55
N ILE A 41 1.76 2.00 -6.59
CA ILE A 41 0.52 2.35 -7.29
C ILE A 41 -0.67 2.32 -6.32
N THR A 42 -0.75 1.28 -5.49
CA THR A 42 -1.81 1.12 -4.49
C THR A 42 -1.80 2.26 -3.47
N PHE A 43 -0.62 2.64 -2.97
CA PHE A 43 -0.45 3.77 -2.06
C PHE A 43 -0.98 5.06 -2.69
N ASN A 44 -0.50 5.41 -3.90
CA ASN A 44 -0.91 6.62 -4.60
C ASN A 44 -2.41 6.64 -4.93
N LEU A 45 -2.99 5.50 -5.33
CA LEU A 45 -4.42 5.39 -5.57
C LEU A 45 -5.21 5.72 -4.30
N ILE A 46 -4.82 5.13 -3.17
CA ILE A 46 -5.50 5.34 -1.90
C ILE A 46 -5.34 6.78 -1.42
N THR A 47 -4.12 7.31 -1.40
CA THR A 47 -3.84 8.64 -0.81
C THR A 47 -4.24 9.78 -1.72
N SER A 48 -3.96 9.68 -3.02
CA SER A 48 -4.04 10.81 -3.95
C SER A 48 -5.32 10.84 -4.78
N VAL A 49 -5.97 9.68 -4.98
CA VAL A 49 -7.22 9.59 -5.75
C VAL A 49 -8.42 9.37 -4.84
N LEU A 50 -8.31 8.43 -3.90
CA LEU A 50 -9.43 8.07 -3.02
C LEU A 50 -9.51 8.92 -1.74
N GLY A 51 -8.51 9.77 -1.46
CA GLY A 51 -8.47 10.60 -0.26
C GLY A 51 -8.41 9.79 1.04
N GLY A 52 -7.84 8.59 0.97
CA GLY A 52 -7.72 7.67 2.10
C GLY A 52 -6.32 7.56 2.66
N ARG A 53 -6.12 6.55 3.50
CA ARG A 53 -4.83 6.16 4.07
C ARG A 53 -4.65 4.65 4.04
N ILE A 54 -3.41 4.22 3.94
CA ILE A 54 -3.01 2.82 4.08
C ILE A 54 -1.99 2.69 5.21
N GLN A 55 -2.16 1.67 6.05
CA GLN A 55 -1.23 1.31 7.11
C GLN A 55 -0.83 -0.15 6.95
N VAL A 56 0.41 -0.47 7.32
CA VAL A 56 0.91 -1.84 7.34
C VAL A 56 1.34 -2.22 8.75
N LYS A 57 0.99 -3.43 9.15
CA LYS A 57 1.53 -4.09 10.34
C LYS A 57 2.07 -5.43 9.90
N SER A 58 3.37 -5.64 10.04
CA SER A 58 4.00 -6.91 9.72
C SER A 58 5.05 -7.25 10.76
N LYS A 59 5.24 -8.54 11.02
CA LYS A 59 6.32 -9.06 11.85
C LYS A 59 6.90 -10.28 11.14
N PRO A 60 8.23 -10.49 11.20
CA PRO A 60 8.83 -11.71 10.66
C PRO A 60 8.13 -12.95 11.23
N GLN A 61 7.82 -13.90 10.35
CA GLN A 61 7.13 -15.17 10.62
C GLN A 61 5.69 -15.06 11.14
N GLN A 62 5.03 -13.90 10.97
CA GLN A 62 3.63 -13.69 11.42
C GLN A 62 2.72 -13.14 10.31
N GLY A 63 3.19 -13.14 9.06
CA GLY A 63 2.49 -12.53 7.93
C GLY A 63 2.45 -11.00 7.97
N SER A 64 1.63 -10.43 7.09
CA SER A 64 1.41 -8.99 7.00
C SER A 64 -0.07 -8.65 7.03
N ARG A 65 -0.38 -7.46 7.55
CA ARG A 65 -1.72 -6.90 7.58
C ARG A 65 -1.70 -5.49 7.01
N PHE A 66 -2.40 -5.28 5.91
CA PHE A 66 -2.65 -3.98 5.30
C PHE A 66 -4.04 -3.49 5.71
N ILE A 67 -4.11 -2.24 6.15
CA ILE A 67 -5.34 -1.61 6.64
C ILE A 67 -5.56 -0.34 5.81
N VAL A 68 -6.60 -0.36 5.00
CA VAL A 68 -7.00 0.76 4.14
C VAL A 68 -8.22 1.44 4.75
N THR A 69 -8.16 2.76 4.91
CA THR A 69 -9.29 3.58 5.32
C THR A 69 -9.58 4.60 4.23
N ILE A 70 -10.79 4.57 3.67
CA ILE A 70 -11.22 5.50 2.62
C ILE A 70 -12.56 6.16 3.00
N PRO A 71 -12.82 7.39 2.53
CA PRO A 71 -14.15 8.00 2.63
C PRO A 71 -15.18 7.19 1.81
N LEU A 72 -16.47 7.36 2.14
CA LEU A 72 -17.56 6.73 1.37
C LEU A 72 -17.74 7.38 -0.01
N THR A 73 -17.28 8.62 -0.15
CA THR A 73 -17.28 9.40 -1.38
C THR A 73 -15.86 9.87 -1.60
N ALA A 74 -15.28 9.56 -2.76
CA ALA A 74 -13.95 10.05 -3.12
C ALA A 74 -13.99 11.59 -3.28
N PRO A 75 -12.90 12.29 -2.97
CA PRO A 75 -12.82 13.72 -3.19
C PRO A 75 -13.03 14.05 -4.67
N GLU A 76 -13.76 15.13 -4.96
CA GLU A 76 -13.82 15.64 -6.32
C GLU A 76 -12.40 16.00 -6.77
N ARG A 77 -11.96 15.37 -7.85
CA ARG A 77 -10.71 15.76 -8.48
C ARG A 77 -10.99 17.12 -9.10
N ALA A 78 -10.43 18.19 -8.52
CA ALA A 78 -10.52 19.52 -9.11
C ALA A 78 -10.09 19.39 -10.58
N SER A 79 -11.05 19.52 -11.49
CA SER A 79 -10.77 19.56 -12.91
C SER A 79 -9.85 20.76 -13.12
N SER A 80 -8.59 20.50 -13.43
CA SER A 80 -7.69 21.53 -13.93
C SER A 80 -8.28 22.02 -15.25
N SER A 81 -9.08 23.06 -15.18
CA SER A 81 -9.42 23.89 -16.32
C SER A 81 -8.12 24.48 -16.85
N SER A 82 -7.63 23.92 -17.95
CA SER A 82 -6.65 24.54 -18.85
C SER A 82 -7.37 24.93 -20.13
#